data_AF-A0A928SPQ3-F1
#
_entry.id   AF-A0A928SPQ3-F1
#
_cell.length_a   1.000
_cell.length_b   1.000
_cell.length_c   1.000
_cell.angle_alpha   90.00
_cell.angle_beta   90.00
_cell.angle_gamma   90.00
#
_symmetry.space_group_name_H-M   'P 1'
#
loop_
_entity.id
_entity.type
_entity.pdbx_description
1 polymer ?
#
loop_
_entity_poly.entity_id
_entity_poly.type
_entity_poly.pdbx_seq_one_letter_code
_entity_poly.pdbx_strand_id
1 'polypeptide(L)' 'MAHGDRTERLNLRLSPDEFEVISELAEQTGLSASDVVRQALRMAYPEKFKAAAKPKRRKR' A
#
# COMPACT_ATOMS: atom_id res chain seq x y z
N MET A 1 -2.69 4.28 14.37
CA MET A 1 -2.91 5.03 13.12
C MET A 1 -4.11 4.44 12.41
N ALA A 2 -5.22 5.17 12.33
CA ALA A 2 -6.46 4.66 11.73
C ALA A 2 -6.32 4.63 10.20
N HIS A 3 -5.84 3.52 9.66
CA HIS A 3 -6.05 3.22 8.24
C HIS A 3 -7.54 2.95 8.06
N GLY A 4 -8.19 3.60 7.08
CA GLY A 4 -9.56 3.23 6.70
C GLY A 4 -9.66 1.72 6.49
N ASP A 5 -10.77 1.13 6.93
CA ASP A 5 -10.93 -0.32 6.94
C ASP A 5 -10.59 -0.89 5.55
N ARG A 6 -9.51 -1.66 5.49
CA ARG A 6 -9.03 -2.32 4.28
C ARG A 6 -9.87 -3.59 4.08
N THR A 7 -11.09 -3.43 3.60
CA THR A 7 -12.09 -4.50 3.52
C THR A 7 -11.97 -5.31 2.23
N GLU A 8 -11.47 -4.69 1.15
CA GLU A 8 -11.34 -5.33 -0.15
C GLU A 8 -10.08 -6.19 -0.23
N ARG A 9 -10.23 -7.40 -0.79
CA ARG A 9 -9.13 -8.33 -1.06
C ARG A 9 -8.85 -8.39 -2.56
N LEU A 10 -7.58 -8.42 -2.92
CA LEU A 10 -7.09 -8.55 -4.28
C LEU A 10 -6.13 -9.73 -4.35
N ASN A 11 -6.39 -10.68 -5.25
CA ASN A 11 -5.45 -11.75 -5.59
C ASN A 11 -4.72 -11.35 -6.87
N LEU A 12 -3.38 -11.33 -6.81
CA LEU A 12 -2.50 -10.95 -7.93
C LEU A 12 -1.76 -12.19 -8.42
N ARG A 13 -1.55 -12.28 -9.74
CA ARG A 13 -0.58 -13.19 -10.35
C ARG A 13 0.63 -12.35 -10.74
N LEU A 14 1.81 -12.82 -10.34
CA LEU A 14 3.08 -12.16 -10.58
C LEU A 14 3.98 -13.10 -11.38
N SER A 15 4.89 -12.52 -12.16
CA SER A 15 6.03 -13.24 -12.69
C SER A 15 6.99 -13.65 -11.56
N PRO A 16 7.88 -14.64 -11.78
CA PRO A 16 8.88 -15.04 -10.79
C PRO A 16 9.74 -13.86 -10.31
N ASP A 17 10.19 -13.02 -11.23
CA ASP A 17 11.07 -11.87 -10.93
C ASP A 17 10.34 -10.83 -10.06
N GLU A 18 9.08 -10.52 -10.38
CA GLU A 18 8.26 -9.60 -9.56
C GLU A 18 8.02 -10.15 -8.15
N PHE A 19 7.81 -11.47 -8.04
CA PHE A 19 7.61 -12.13 -6.76
C PHE A 19 8.87 -12.09 -5.89
N GLU A 20 10.04 -12.32 -6.48
CA GLU A 20 11.33 -12.24 -5.79
C GLU A 20 11.57 -10.84 -5.23
N VAL A 21 11.39 -9.80 -6.05
CA VAL A 21 11.56 -8.40 -5.64
C VAL A 21 10.62 -8.03 -4.50
N ILE A 22 9.35 -8.43 -4.57
CA ILE A 22 8.38 -8.12 -3.50
C ILE A 22 8.73 -8.86 -2.20
N SER A 23 9.18 -10.11 -2.31
CA SER A 23 9.59 -10.92 -1.17
C SER A 23 10.81 -10.33 -0.47
N GLU A 24 11.85 -9.96 -1.25
CA GLU A 24 13.06 -9.34 -0.72
C GLU A 24 12.75 -7.99 -0.03
N LEU A 25 11.93 -7.14 -0.64
CA LEU A 25 11.52 -5.87 -0.06
C LEU A 25 10.74 -6.05 1.25
N ALA A 26 9.86 -7.05 1.31
CA ALA A 26 9.12 -7.38 2.52
C ALA A 26 10.06 -7.79 3.66
N GLU A 27 11.05 -8.63 3.36
CA GLU A 27 12.07 -9.06 4.34
C GLU A 27 12.94 -7.90 4.83
N GLN A 28 13.46 -7.07 3.91
CA GLN A 28 14.35 -5.95 4.25
C GLN A 28 13.66 -4.87 5.08
N THR A 29 12.37 -4.61 4.81
CA THR A 29 11.63 -3.53 5.46
C THR A 29 10.80 -3.99 6.67
N GLY A 30 10.64 -5.31 6.84
CA GLY A 30 9.70 -5.88 7.81
C GLY A 30 8.22 -5.61 7.49
N LEU A 31 7.92 -5.15 6.27
CA LEU A 31 6.56 -4.89 5.81
C LEU A 31 5.92 -6.14 5.21
N SER A 32 4.59 -6.20 5.19
CA SER A 32 3.90 -7.22 4.40
C SER A 32 4.03 -6.93 2.90
N ALA A 33 4.03 -7.96 2.06
CA ALA A 33 3.95 -7.81 0.60
C ALA A 33 2.80 -6.88 0.17
N SER A 34 1.66 -6.95 0.85
CA SER A 34 0.53 -6.05 0.61
C SER A 34 0.86 -4.59 0.92
N ASP A 35 1.65 -4.30 1.94
CA ASP A 35 2.07 -2.92 2.26
C ASP A 35 3.12 -2.40 1.28
N VAL A 36 4.05 -3.24 0.85
CA VAL A 36 5.00 -2.93 -0.23
C VAL A 36 4.26 -2.51 -1.50
N VAL A 37 3.30 -3.33 -1.95
CA VAL A 37 2.48 -3.01 -3.13
C VAL A 37 1.68 -1.71 -2.94
N ARG A 38 1.07 -1.50 -1.77
CA ARG A 38 0.33 -0.26 -1.48
C ARG A 38 1.23 0.97 -1.51
N GLN A 39 2.45 0.85 -1.01
CA GLN A 39 3.42 1.95 -1.01
C GLN A 39 3.85 2.27 -2.44
N ALA A 40 4.17 1.25 -3.24
CA ALA A 40 4.48 1.40 -4.66
C ALA A 40 3.35 2.10 -5.42
N LEU A 41 2.09 1.71 -5.19
CA LEU A 41 0.92 2.36 -5.81
C LEU A 41 0.79 3.85 -5.45
N ARG A 42 1.04 4.21 -4.18
CA ARG A 42 0.99 5.61 -3.73
C ARG A 42 2.14 6.45 -4.26
N MET A 43 3.31 5.84 -4.44
CA MET A 43 4.47 6.50 -5.03
C MET A 43 4.30 6.71 -6.53
N ALA A 44 3.76 5.72 -7.24
CA ALA A 44 3.54 5.78 -8.68
C ALA A 44 2.36 6.70 -9.08
N TYR A 45 1.31 6.76 -8.25
CA TYR A 45 0.08 7.50 -8.55
C TYR A 45 -0.36 8.42 -7.40
N PRO A 46 0.50 9.34 -6.92
CA PRO A 46 0.22 10.14 -5.73
C PRO A 46 -1.07 10.97 -5.86
N GLU A 47 -1.38 11.48 -7.05
CA GLU A 47 -2.60 12.24 -7.36
C GLU A 47 -3.89 11.45 -7.11
N LYS A 48 -3.89 10.13 -7.34
CA LYS A 48 -5.06 9.27 -7.11
C LYS A 48 -5.36 9.06 -5.63
N PHE A 49 -4.36 9.20 -4.76
CA PHE A 49 -4.48 8.97 -3.32
C PHE A 49 -4.49 10.26 -2.47
N LYS A 50 -4.06 11.41 -3.02
CA LYS A 50 -4.11 12.72 -2.34
C LYS A 50 -5.53 13.16 -1.98
N ALA A 51 -6.56 12.74 -2.73
CA ALA A 51 -7.96 13.06 -2.42
C ALA A 51 -8.48 12.39 -1.14
N ALA A 52 -7.90 11.25 -0.73
CA ALA A 52 -8.32 10.49 0.45
C ALA A 52 -7.75 11.02 1.78
N ALA A 53 -6.73 11.88 1.72
CA ALA A 53 -6.02 12.40 2.89
C ALA A 53 -6.60 13.71 3.43
N LYS A 54 -7.91 13.97 3.30
CA LYS A 54 -8.51 15.14 3.95
C LYS A 54 -8.46 14.94 5.47
N PRO A 55 -7.76 15.81 6.23
CA PRO A 55 -7.67 15.67 7.67
C PRO A 55 -9.06 15.78 8.29
N LYS A 56 -9.41 14.85 9.17
CA LYS A 56 -10.62 14.94 10.02
C LYS A 56 -10.58 16.30 10.72
N ARG A 57 -11.46 17.22 10.34
CA ARG A 57 -11.71 18.46 11.08
C ARG A 57 -12.03 18.07 12.52
N ARG A 58 -11.11 18.35 13.44
CA ARG A 58 -11.35 18.22 14.88
C ARG A 58 -12.38 19.30 15.23
N LYS A 59 -13.62 18.86 15.51
CA LYS A 59 -14.71 19.74 15.95
C LYS A 59 -14.27 20.32 17.32
N ARG A 60 -14.15 21.64 17.39
CA ARG A 60 -13.94 22.37 18.66
C ARG A 60 -15.17 22.21 19.53
#